data_AF-A0A6I7NX32-F1
#
_entry.id   AF-A0A6I7NX32-F1
#
_cell.length_a   1.000
_cell.length_b   1.000
_cell.length_c   1.000
_cell.angle_alpha   90.00
_cell.angle_beta   90.00
_cell.angle_gamma   90.00
#
_symmetry.space_group_name_H-M   'P 1'
#
loop_
_entity.id
_entity.type
_entity.pdbx_description
1 polymer ?
#
loop_
_entity_poly.entity_id
_entity_poly.type
_entity_poly.pdbx_seq_one_letter_code
_entity_poly.pdbx_strand_id
1 'polypeptide(L)'
;MSTNQPTNQPTNTITFEEACRCYLTETEVRVLKLVMQGFSSIEIADSLGNTPSTIQTHRKNIKRKLNLRGHRSLIKWSRKYTGEIHQYPIKTREVSSSK
;
A
#
# COMPACT_ATOMS: atom_id res chain seq x y z
N MET A 1 -11.96 7.73 -30.27
CA MET A 1 -11.94 8.03 -28.82
C MET A 1 -10.72 7.33 -28.23
N SER A 2 -9.57 8.00 -28.24
CA SER A 2 -8.28 7.38 -27.92
C SER A 2 -8.01 7.44 -26.42
N THR A 3 -8.06 6.30 -25.74
CA THR A 3 -7.56 6.16 -24.38
C THR A 3 -6.03 6.10 -24.40
N ASN A 4 -5.38 7.26 -24.49
CA ASN A 4 -3.96 7.39 -24.19
C ASN A 4 -3.79 7.34 -22.67
N GLN A 5 -3.74 6.14 -22.09
CA GLN A 5 -3.09 5.95 -20.79
C GLN A 5 -1.59 5.85 -21.06
N PRO A 6 -0.73 6.74 -20.51
CA PRO A 6 0.70 6.56 -20.58
C PRO A 6 1.05 5.27 -19.82
N THR A 7 1.52 4.27 -20.56
CA THR A 7 2.02 2.99 -20.04
C THR A 7 3.36 3.23 -19.34
N ASN A 8 3.31 3.78 -18.13
CA ASN A 8 4.42 3.72 -17.18
C ASN A 8 4.10 2.61 -16.16
N GLN A 9 4.05 1.37 -16.65
CA GLN A 9 3.87 0.19 -15.80
C GLN A 9 5.22 -0.15 -15.15
N PRO A 10 5.34 -0.15 -13.81
CA PRO A 10 6.52 -0.71 -13.20
C PRO A 10 6.60 -2.20 -13.56
N THR A 11 7.66 -2.56 -14.27
CA THR A 11 8.08 -3.95 -14.47
C THR A 11 8.45 -4.56 -13.11
N ASN A 12 8.64 -5.88 -13.07
CA ASN A 12 8.76 -6.78 -11.90
C ASN A 12 9.94 -6.48 -10.91
N THR A 13 10.40 -5.23 -10.83
CA THR A 13 11.64 -4.78 -10.19
C THR A 13 11.49 -3.46 -9.44
N ILE A 14 10.29 -3.01 -9.06
CA ILE A 14 10.20 -1.86 -8.12
C ILE A 14 10.59 -2.29 -6.70
N THR A 15 11.52 -1.54 -6.10
CA THR A 15 11.93 -1.70 -4.69
C THR A 15 10.85 -1.18 -3.75
N PHE A 16 10.90 -1.57 -2.48
CA PHE A 16 9.92 -1.07 -1.52
C PHE A 16 10.04 0.44 -1.30
N GLU A 17 11.27 0.97 -1.28
CA GLU A 17 11.52 2.40 -1.18
C GLU A 17 10.87 3.18 -2.33
N GLU A 18 11.06 2.74 -3.58
CA GLU A 18 10.49 3.40 -4.76
C GLU A 18 8.96 3.30 -4.76
N ALA A 19 8.40 2.14 -4.39
CA ALA A 19 6.97 1.95 -4.21
C ALA A 19 6.37 3.00 -3.25
N CYS A 20 6.97 3.16 -2.07
CA CYS A 20 6.47 4.10 -1.06
C CYS A 20 6.71 5.56 -1.43
N ARG A 21 7.82 5.87 -2.12
CA ARG A 21 8.19 7.23 -2.50
C ARG A 21 7.37 7.77 -3.68
N CYS A 22 7.04 6.92 -4.65
CA CYS A 22 6.50 7.37 -5.94
C CYS A 22 5.06 6.91 -6.20
N TYR A 23 4.60 5.83 -5.57
CA TYR A 23 3.33 5.20 -5.95
C TYR A 23 2.30 5.13 -4.82
N LEU A 24 2.74 4.84 -3.59
CA LEU A 24 1.84 4.64 -2.45
C LEU A 24 1.59 5.92 -1.66
N THR A 25 0.36 6.07 -1.15
CA THR A 25 0.04 7.11 -0.16
C THR A 25 0.43 6.65 1.24
N GLU A 26 0.51 7.58 2.20
CA GLU A 26 0.80 7.26 3.60
C GLU A 26 -0.17 6.22 4.18
N THR A 27 -1.48 6.34 3.89
CA THR A 27 -2.49 5.36 4.31
C THR A 27 -2.24 3.99 3.68
N GLU A 28 -1.88 3.96 2.40
CA GLU A 28 -1.56 2.71 1.70
C GLU A 28 -0.30 2.03 2.27
N VAL A 29 0.71 2.81 2.66
CA VAL A 29 1.91 2.31 3.35
C VAL A 29 1.56 1.75 4.73
N ARG A 30 0.68 2.40 5.50
CA ARG A 30 0.18 1.88 6.79
C ARG A 30 -0.56 0.56 6.60
N VAL A 31 -1.48 0.48 5.63
CA VAL A 31 -2.20 -0.76 5.30
C VAL A 31 -1.21 -1.85 4.90
N LEU A 32 -0.22 -1.54 4.07
CA LEU A 32 0.80 -2.48 3.63
C LEU A 32 1.64 -3.04 4.80
N LYS A 33 2.02 -2.18 5.76
CA LYS A 33 2.73 -2.60 6.98
C LYS A 33 1.93 -3.61 7.80
N LEU A 34 0.62 -3.36 7.99
CA LEU A 34 -0.23 -4.28 8.74
C LEU A 34 -0.50 -5.58 7.96
N VAL A 35 -0.65 -5.51 6.64
CA VAL A 35 -0.74 -6.70 5.77
C VAL A 35 0.52 -7.58 5.91
N MET A 36 1.70 -6.98 5.94
CA MET A 36 2.97 -7.69 6.14
C MET A 36 2.99 -8.43 7.48
N GLN A 37 2.49 -7.79 8.53
CA GLN A 37 2.39 -8.37 9.88
C GLN A 37 1.33 -9.47 9.99
N GLY A 38 0.52 -9.70 8.94
CA GLY A 38 -0.47 -10.77 8.89
C GLY A 38 -1.89 -10.35 9.27
N PHE A 39 -2.15 -9.05 9.48
CA PHE A 39 -3.46 -8.56 9.88
C PHE A 39 -4.50 -8.76 8.75
N SER A 40 -5.69 -9.18 9.14
CA SER A 40 -6.86 -9.30 8.29
C SER A 40 -7.42 -7.92 7.89
N SER A 41 -8.30 -7.86 6.88
CA SER A 41 -8.93 -6.59 6.50
C SER A 41 -9.75 -5.97 7.64
N ILE A 42 -10.24 -6.79 8.57
CA ILE A 42 -11.04 -6.37 9.73
C ILE A 42 -10.12 -5.74 10.77
N GLU A 43 -9.05 -6.44 11.17
CA GLU A 43 -8.13 -5.92 12.19
C GLU A 43 -7.40 -4.66 11.71
N ILE A 44 -7.09 -4.54 10.41
CA ILE A 44 -6.54 -3.32 9.82
C ILE A 44 -7.55 -2.17 9.87
N ALA A 45 -8.82 -2.47 9.60
CA ALA A 45 -9.90 -1.49 9.68
C ALA A 45 -10.00 -0.93 11.10
N ASP A 46 -10.02 -1.81 12.10
CA ASP A 46 -10.05 -1.43 13.52
C ASP A 46 -8.81 -0.60 13.90
N SER A 47 -7.61 -1.04 13.47
CA SER A 47 -6.35 -0.35 13.76
C SER A 47 -6.25 1.05 13.14
N LEU A 48 -6.91 1.27 12.00
CA LEU A 48 -6.85 2.54 11.26
C LEU A 48 -8.13 3.38 11.39
N GLY A 49 -9.11 2.96 12.20
CA GLY A 49 -10.41 3.63 12.31
C GLY A 49 -11.18 3.71 10.99
N ASN A 50 -11.04 2.70 10.14
CA ASN A 50 -11.66 2.61 8.82
C ASN A 50 -12.60 1.40 8.73
N THR A 51 -13.42 1.30 7.69
CA THR A 51 -14.25 0.12 7.45
C THR A 51 -13.50 -0.97 6.68
N PRO A 52 -13.85 -2.26 6.85
CA PRO A 52 -13.21 -3.36 6.10
C PRO A 52 -13.33 -3.20 4.57
N SER A 53 -14.39 -2.57 4.07
CA SER A 53 -14.57 -2.26 2.64
C SER A 53 -13.59 -1.18 2.15
N THR A 54 -13.31 -0.17 2.97
CA THR A 54 -12.27 0.83 2.70
C THR A 54 -10.88 0.19 2.65
N ILE A 55 -10.56 -0.71 3.58
CA ILE A 55 -9.29 -1.45 3.56
C ILE A 55 -9.14 -2.34 2.31
N GLN A 56 -10.21 -3.01 1.89
CA GLN A 56 -10.20 -3.77 0.64
C GLN A 56 -9.93 -2.88 -0.57
N THR A 57 -10.51 -1.67 -0.60
CA THR A 57 -10.24 -0.67 -1.63
C THR A 57 -8.77 -0.24 -1.62
N HIS A 58 -8.20 0.05 -0.45
CA HIS A 58 -6.76 0.35 -0.33
C HIS A 58 -5.90 -0.81 -0.84
N ARG A 59 -6.16 -2.05 -0.44
CA ARG A 59 -5.45 -3.25 -0.92
C ARG A 59 -5.54 -3.40 -2.45
N LYS A 60 -6.70 -3.10 -3.05
CA LYS A 60 -6.90 -3.12 -4.51
C LYS A 60 -6.09 -2.01 -5.19
N ASN A 61 -6.09 -0.80 -4.64
CA ASN A 61 -5.33 0.33 -5.16
C ASN A 61 -3.83 0.09 -5.08
N ILE A 62 -3.32 -0.45 -3.96
CA ILE A 62 -1.90 -0.83 -3.81
C ILE A 62 -1.52 -1.84 -4.89
N LYS A 63 -2.31 -2.91 -5.06
CA LYS A 63 -2.04 -3.91 -6.11
C LYS A 63 -2.02 -3.29 -7.50
N ARG A 64 -2.96 -2.39 -7.82
CA ARG A 64 -3.01 -1.69 -9.10
C ARG A 64 -1.78 -0.80 -9.31
N LYS A 65 -1.39 -0.04 -8.29
CA LYS A 65 -0.24 0.88 -8.32
C LYS A 65 1.09 0.14 -8.46
N LEU A 66 1.22 -1.01 -7.81
CA LEU A 66 2.41 -1.87 -7.85
C LEU A 66 2.34 -2.94 -8.96
N ASN A 67 1.31 -2.89 -9.81
CA ASN A 67 1.04 -3.88 -10.87
C ASN A 67 1.05 -5.35 -10.40
N LEU A 68 0.62 -5.60 -9.16
CA LEU A 68 0.62 -6.93 -8.55
C LEU A 68 -0.62 -7.72 -8.99
N ARG A 69 -0.41 -8.86 -9.63
CA ARG A 69 -1.48 -9.77 -10.07
C ARG A 69 -1.67 -10.94 -9.11
N GLY A 70 -2.93 -11.27 -8.82
CA GLY A 70 -3.30 -12.41 -7.98
C GLY A 70 -3.77 -12.04 -6.56
N HIS A 71 -4.32 -13.03 -5.86
CA HIS A 71 -4.93 -12.83 -4.53
C HIS A 71 -3.87 -12.64 -3.43
N ARG A 72 -2.80 -13.43 -3.45
CA ARG A 72 -1.73 -13.43 -2.43
C ARG A 72 -0.49 -12.61 -2.82
N SER A 73 -0.55 -11.90 -3.94
CA SER A 73 0.61 -11.16 -4.47
C SER A 73 1.06 -10.03 -3.55
N LEU A 74 0.11 -9.30 -2.94
CA LEU A 74 0.41 -8.23 -1.99
C LEU A 74 1.18 -8.76 -0.77
N ILE A 75 0.74 -9.89 -0.21
CA ILE A 75 1.40 -10.54 0.93
C ILE A 75 2.80 -11.02 0.52
N LYS A 76 2.93 -11.70 -0.63
CA LYS A 76 4.22 -12.17 -1.14
C LYS A 76 5.21 -11.02 -1.33
N TRP A 77 4.74 -9.91 -1.91
CA TRP A 77 5.56 -8.72 -2.12
C TRP A 77 5.96 -8.09 -0.78
N SER A 78 5.04 -7.98 0.18
CA SER A 78 5.34 -7.45 1.52
C SER A 78 6.35 -8.30 2.30
N ARG A 79 6.31 -9.64 2.17
CA ARG A 79 7.29 -10.52 2.81
C ARG A 79 8.69 -10.38 2.22
N LYS A 80 8.79 -10.10 0.92
CA LYS A 80 10.09 -9.88 0.26
C LYS A 80 10.85 -8.71 0.89
N TYR A 81 10.14 -7.67 1.33
CA TYR A 81 10.73 -6.42 1.83
C TYR A 81 10.49 -6.20 3.33
N THR A 82 10.36 -7.27 4.12
CA THR A 82 9.98 -7.15 5.55
C THR A 82 10.93 -6.28 6.36
N GLY A 83 12.25 -6.38 6.13
CA GLY A 83 13.25 -5.53 6.79
C GLY A 83 13.08 -4.04 6.45
N GLU A 84 12.84 -3.71 5.18
CA GLU A 84 12.66 -2.34 4.70
C GLU A 84 11.33 -1.73 5.18
N ILE A 85 10.25 -2.50 5.13
CA ILE A 85 8.91 -2.07 5.54
C ILE A 85 8.88 -1.67 7.02
N HIS A 86 9.55 -2.44 7.88
CA HIS A 86 9.55 -2.19 9.32
C HIS A 86 10.22 -0.84 9.64
N GLN A 87 11.36 -0.58 9.00
CA GLN A 87 12.17 0.63 9.22
C GLN A 87 11.65 1.87 8.48
N TYR A 88 10.68 1.73 7.58
CA TYR A 88 10.19 2.86 6.80
C TYR A 88 9.53 3.92 7.70
N PRO A 89 9.99 5.18 7.67
CA PRO A 89 9.38 6.24 8.47
C PRO A 89 7.98 6.52 7.92
N ILE A 90 6.96 6.16 8.70
CA ILE A 90 5.61 6.66 8.42
C ILE A 90 5.63 8.10 8.87
N LYS A 91 5.52 9.04 7.92
CA LYS A 91 5.17 10.40 8.28
C LYS A 91 3.79 10.32 8.93
N THR A 92 3.74 10.36 10.26
CA THR A 92 2.59 10.92 10.94
C THR A 92 2.54 12.32 10.42
N ARG A 93 1.69 12.55 9.42
CA ARG A 93 1.20 13.88 9.12
C ARG A 93 0.74 14.39 10.47
N GLU A 94 1.57 15.22 11.11
CA GLU A 94 1.13 15.99 12.25
C GLU A 94 -0.19 16.58 11.79
N VAL A 95 -1.23 16.33 12.57
CA VAL A 95 -2.53 16.93 12.33
C VAL A 95 -2.27 18.44 12.32
N SER A 96 -2.10 19.01 11.14
CA SER A 96 -2.56 20.37 10.88
C SER A 96 -4.05 20.29 11.13
N SER A 97 -4.43 20.42 12.40
CA SER A 97 -5.52 21.28 12.79
C SER A 97 -5.37 22.55 11.97
N SER A 98 -6.07 22.59 10.85
CA SER A 98 -6.43 23.83 10.18
C SER A 98 -7.93 23.76 10.03
N LYS A 99 -8.52 24.43 11.02
CA LYS A 99 -9.85 25.05 11.07
C LYS A 99 -10.52 25.24 9.71
#